data_AF-A0A7X5ZQS8-F1
#
_entry.id   AF-A0A7X5ZQS8-F1
#
_cell.length_a   1.000
_cell.length_b   1.000
_cell.length_c   1.000
_cell.angle_alpha   90.00
_cell.angle_beta   90.00
_cell.angle_gamma   90.00
#
_symmetry.space_group_name_H-M   'P 1'
#
loop_
_entity.id
_entity.type
_entity.pdbx_description
1 polymer ?
#
loop_
_entity_poly.entity_id
_entity_poly.type
_entity_poly.pdbx_seq_one_letter_code
_entity_poly.pdbx_strand_id
1 'polypeptide(L)'
;MGKGESTKQAILDEAAEIASRVGLQGLTIGTLATRTELSKSGLFAHFRSKESLQLDVLRHTRDRFVDVVVRPALATPRGEPRVRAFFEHWLSWCSGDVLSGGCLFTTAATEFDDQPGPVRDLLVSDERDLRDTIAQVCRTGVAEGHFRDDVDPHQFAQDLHGIVLAYIHAARLLDDPAARQRAMRAFETLLDSLRAPR
;
A
#
# COMPACT_ATOMS: atom_id res chain seq x y z
N MET A 1 -8.02 -12.87 -22.08
CA MET A 1 -6.63 -12.42 -21.89
C MET A 1 -5.74 -13.15 -22.89
N GLY A 2 -4.85 -12.45 -23.59
CA GLY A 2 -3.90 -13.09 -24.51
C GLY A 2 -2.72 -13.70 -23.75
N LYS A 3 -2.01 -14.68 -24.34
CA LYS A 3 -0.84 -15.32 -23.72
C LYS A 3 0.22 -14.31 -23.26
N GLY A 4 0.50 -13.28 -24.05
CA GLY A 4 1.49 -12.24 -23.71
C GLY A 4 1.13 -11.37 -22.50
N GLU A 5 -0.16 -11.12 -22.27
CA GLU A 5 -0.63 -10.35 -21.11
C GLU A 5 -0.47 -11.14 -19.82
N SER A 6 -0.81 -12.45 -19.87
CA SER A 6 -0.60 -13.37 -18.75
C SER A 6 0.89 -13.51 -18.40
N THR A 7 1.78 -13.55 -19.40
CA THR A 7 3.22 -13.57 -19.17
C THR A 7 3.71 -12.28 -18.52
N LYS A 8 3.23 -11.10 -18.98
CA LYS A 8 3.62 -9.81 -18.39
C LYS A 8 3.21 -9.71 -16.91
N GLN A 9 2.00 -10.14 -16.57
CA GLN A 9 1.52 -10.14 -15.18
C GLN A 9 2.37 -11.03 -14.28
N ALA A 10 2.68 -12.25 -14.70
CA ALA A 10 3.54 -13.16 -13.93
C ALA A 10 4.94 -12.56 -13.67
N ILE A 11 5.49 -11.84 -14.65
CA ILE A 11 6.76 -11.13 -14.47
C ILE A 11 6.63 -9.99 -13.47
N LEU A 12 5.52 -9.24 -13.50
CA LEU A 12 5.26 -8.14 -12.57
C LEU A 12 5.04 -8.62 -11.14
N ASP A 13 4.42 -9.78 -10.95
CA ASP A 13 4.29 -10.41 -9.63
C ASP A 13 5.65 -10.74 -9.01
N GLU A 14 6.53 -11.39 -9.78
CA GLU A 14 7.89 -11.71 -9.31
C GLU A 14 8.70 -10.42 -9.08
N ALA A 15 8.57 -9.43 -9.96
CA ALA A 15 9.26 -8.16 -9.81
C ALA A 15 8.80 -7.39 -8.56
N ALA A 16 7.50 -7.40 -8.23
CA ALA A 16 6.96 -6.81 -7.01
C ALA A 16 7.48 -7.53 -5.76
N GLU A 17 7.51 -8.87 -5.79
CA GLU A 17 8.06 -9.68 -4.70
C GLU A 17 9.55 -9.40 -4.47
N ILE A 18 10.35 -9.32 -5.55
CA ILE A 18 11.77 -8.90 -5.47
C ILE A 18 11.88 -7.50 -4.88
N ALA A 19 11.18 -6.52 -5.46
CA ALA A 19 11.27 -5.11 -5.07
C ALA A 19 10.85 -4.89 -3.61
N SER A 20 9.87 -5.65 -3.12
CA SER A 20 9.44 -5.57 -1.72
C SER A 20 10.57 -5.93 -0.75
N ARG A 21 11.49 -6.83 -1.14
CA ARG A 21 12.58 -7.31 -0.28
C ARG A 21 13.87 -6.51 -0.42
N VAL A 22 14.24 -6.16 -1.65
CA VAL A 22 15.56 -5.54 -1.94
C VAL A 22 15.47 -4.06 -2.30
N GLY A 23 14.27 -3.49 -2.24
CA GLY A 23 14.03 -2.12 -2.66
C GLY A 23 13.66 -1.98 -4.13
N LEU A 24 12.96 -0.91 -4.46
CA LEU A 24 12.58 -0.60 -5.85
C LEU A 24 13.81 -0.15 -6.64
N GLN A 25 14.76 0.56 -6.01
CA GLN A 25 16.05 0.89 -6.63
C GLN A 25 16.87 -0.36 -6.97
N GLY A 26 16.78 -1.42 -6.15
CA GLY A 26 17.46 -2.70 -6.37
C GLY A 26 16.87 -3.50 -7.54
N LEU A 27 15.65 -3.18 -7.98
CA LEU A 27 15.00 -3.84 -9.11
C LEU A 27 15.62 -3.41 -10.44
N THR A 28 16.23 -4.37 -11.16
CA THR A 28 16.79 -4.17 -12.50
C THR A 28 16.34 -5.30 -13.44
N ILE A 29 16.49 -5.09 -14.75
CA ILE A 29 16.28 -6.16 -15.74
C ILE A 29 17.21 -7.35 -15.46
N GLY A 30 18.43 -7.11 -14.99
CA GLY A 30 19.39 -8.16 -14.66
C GLY A 30 18.96 -9.00 -13.47
N THR A 31 18.58 -8.35 -12.36
CA THR A 31 18.11 -9.05 -11.16
C THR A 31 16.83 -9.82 -11.41
N LEU A 32 15.92 -9.25 -12.22
CA LEU A 32 14.68 -9.92 -12.62
C LEU A 32 14.96 -11.14 -13.51
N ALA A 33 15.84 -11.02 -14.51
CA ALA A 33 16.24 -12.14 -15.38
C ALA A 33 16.79 -13.34 -14.58
N THR A 34 17.61 -13.07 -13.57
CA THR A 34 18.18 -14.11 -12.70
C THR A 34 17.11 -14.85 -11.89
N ARG A 35 15.99 -14.19 -11.58
CA ARG A 35 14.91 -14.76 -10.75
C ARG A 35 13.79 -15.42 -11.57
N THR A 36 13.49 -14.91 -12.76
CA THR A 36 12.37 -15.41 -13.58
C THR A 36 12.77 -16.46 -14.61
N GLU A 37 14.06 -16.85 -14.67
CA GLU A 37 14.64 -17.71 -15.73
C GLU A 37 14.41 -17.18 -17.16
N LEU A 38 14.07 -15.90 -17.30
CA LEU A 38 13.85 -15.24 -18.59
C LEU A 38 15.14 -14.60 -19.07
N SER A 39 15.32 -14.55 -20.39
CA SER A 39 16.44 -13.83 -20.97
C SER A 39 16.30 -12.32 -20.74
N LYS A 40 17.43 -11.63 -20.55
CA LYS A 40 17.45 -10.16 -20.47
C LYS A 40 16.80 -9.51 -21.70
N SER A 41 17.03 -10.05 -22.90
CA SER A 41 16.42 -9.56 -24.14
C SER A 41 14.91 -9.72 -24.16
N GLY A 42 14.37 -10.83 -23.64
CA GLY A 42 12.93 -11.04 -23.48
C GLY A 42 12.31 -10.01 -22.53
N LEU A 43 12.92 -9.77 -21.38
CA LEU A 43 12.47 -8.74 -20.43
C LEU A 43 12.56 -7.32 -21.00
N PHE A 44 13.64 -7.01 -21.74
CA PHE A 44 13.78 -5.72 -22.43
C PHE A 44 12.66 -5.47 -23.45
N ALA A 45 12.17 -6.51 -24.13
CA ALA A 45 11.05 -6.37 -25.07
C ALA A 45 9.74 -5.94 -24.37
N HIS A 46 9.55 -6.30 -23.10
CA HIS A 46 8.38 -5.92 -22.32
C HIS A 46 8.51 -4.54 -21.67
N PHE A 47 9.64 -4.26 -21.01
CA PHE A 47 9.76 -3.10 -20.12
C PHE A 47 10.64 -1.99 -20.65
N ARG A 48 11.49 -2.22 -21.67
CA ARG A 48 12.36 -1.24 -22.34
C ARG A 48 13.45 -0.57 -21.48
N SER A 49 13.19 -0.23 -20.23
CA SER A 49 14.13 0.43 -19.31
C SER A 49 13.90 0.01 -17.86
N LYS A 50 14.86 0.30 -16.98
CA LYS A 50 14.73 0.10 -15.53
C LYS A 50 13.58 0.94 -14.96
N GLU A 51 13.52 2.22 -15.34
CA GLU A 51 12.47 3.14 -14.87
C GLU A 51 11.08 2.67 -15.29
N SER A 52 10.89 2.25 -16.55
CA SER A 52 9.60 1.74 -17.00
C SER A 52 9.22 0.42 -16.33
N LEU A 53 10.18 -0.45 -16.00
CA LEU A 53 9.92 -1.62 -15.16
C LEU A 53 9.44 -1.21 -13.76
N GLN A 54 10.13 -0.25 -13.12
CA GLN A 54 9.76 0.23 -11.78
C GLN A 54 8.36 0.84 -11.76
N LEU A 55 8.03 1.67 -12.75
CA LEU A 55 6.70 2.26 -12.90
C LEU A 55 5.61 1.19 -13.11
N ASP A 56 5.85 0.20 -13.96
CA ASP A 56 4.90 -0.90 -14.19
C ASP A 56 4.69 -1.74 -12.92
N VAL A 57 5.76 -1.99 -12.15
CA VAL A 57 5.68 -2.70 -10.86
C VAL A 57 4.88 -1.93 -9.82
N LEU A 58 5.08 -0.61 -9.71
CA LEU A 58 4.30 0.24 -8.81
C LEU A 58 2.81 0.19 -9.16
N ARG A 59 2.46 0.36 -10.45
CA ARG A 59 1.08 0.27 -10.92
C ARG A 59 0.45 -1.09 -10.63
N HIS A 60 1.17 -2.16 -10.93
CA HIS A 60 0.72 -3.53 -10.65
C HIS A 60 0.48 -3.77 -9.16
N THR A 61 1.42 -3.30 -8.33
CA THR A 61 1.32 -3.44 -6.87
C THR A 61 0.18 -2.61 -6.31
N ARG A 62 -0.12 -1.46 -6.92
CA ARG A 62 -1.27 -0.61 -6.53
C ARG A 62 -2.58 -1.28 -6.85
N ASP A 63 -2.69 -1.88 -8.03
CA ASP A 63 -3.90 -2.62 -8.41
C ASP A 63 -4.14 -3.79 -7.44
N ARG A 64 -3.07 -4.50 -7.04
CA ARG A 64 -3.13 -5.51 -5.98
C ARG A 64 -3.53 -4.95 -4.62
N PHE A 65 -3.00 -3.80 -4.22
CA PHE A 65 -3.40 -3.13 -2.97
C PHE A 65 -4.89 -2.78 -3.00
N VAL A 66 -5.39 -2.26 -4.11
CA VAL A 66 -6.82 -1.95 -4.29
C VAL A 66 -7.66 -3.21 -4.12
N ASP A 67 -7.27 -4.32 -4.74
CA ASP A 67 -8.05 -5.57 -4.67
C ASP A 67 -8.01 -6.25 -3.31
N VAL A 68 -6.91 -6.12 -2.55
CA VAL A 68 -6.75 -6.76 -1.23
C VAL A 68 -7.21 -5.88 -0.08
N VAL A 69 -7.10 -4.56 -0.19
CA VAL A 69 -7.36 -3.62 0.92
C VAL A 69 -8.60 -2.79 0.67
N VAL A 70 -8.64 -2.08 -0.46
CA VAL A 70 -9.68 -1.07 -0.70
C VAL A 70 -11.02 -1.72 -1.04
N ARG A 71 -11.04 -2.60 -2.04
CA ARG A 71 -12.26 -3.23 -2.56
C ARG A 71 -12.99 -4.06 -1.48
N PRO A 72 -12.31 -4.90 -0.67
CA PRO A 72 -12.98 -5.64 0.40
C PRO A 72 -13.55 -4.71 1.49
N ALA A 73 -12.84 -3.65 1.87
CA ALA A 73 -13.37 -2.68 2.82
C ALA A 73 -14.63 -1.97 2.27
N LEU A 74 -14.65 -1.60 1.00
CA LEU A 74 -15.82 -0.98 0.37
C LEU A 74 -17.05 -1.90 0.31
N ALA A 75 -16.88 -3.22 0.41
CA ALA A 75 -17.98 -4.18 0.53
C ALA A 75 -18.61 -4.20 1.93
N THR A 76 -17.93 -3.66 2.94
CA THR A 76 -18.45 -3.49 4.31
C THR A 76 -19.45 -2.31 4.36
N PRO A 77 -20.47 -2.35 5.24
CA PRO A 77 -21.38 -1.21 5.46
C PRO A 77 -20.65 0.11 5.70
N ARG A 78 -21.25 1.20 5.21
CA ARG A 78 -20.69 2.57 5.33
C ARG A 78 -20.47 2.96 6.80
N GLY A 79 -19.55 3.89 7.01
CA GLY A 79 -19.16 4.41 8.32
C GLY A 79 -18.12 3.58 9.06
N GLU A 80 -18.14 3.61 10.40
CA GLU A 80 -17.12 2.95 11.24
C GLU A 80 -16.78 1.50 10.84
N PRO A 81 -17.74 0.61 10.51
CA PRO A 81 -17.42 -0.75 10.07
C PRO A 81 -16.45 -0.81 8.89
N ARG A 82 -16.63 0.06 7.89
CA ARG A 82 -15.75 0.16 6.72
C ARG A 82 -14.38 0.72 7.05
N VAL A 83 -14.30 1.70 7.97
CA VAL A 83 -13.01 2.25 8.44
C VAL A 83 -12.19 1.14 9.11
N ARG A 84 -12.84 0.33 9.96
CA ARG A 84 -12.21 -0.82 10.62
C ARG A 84 -11.71 -1.86 9.63
N ALA A 85 -12.56 -2.27 8.69
CA ALA A 85 -12.19 -3.22 7.65
C ALA A 85 -11.00 -2.72 6.82
N PHE A 86 -11.02 -1.45 6.41
CA PHE A 86 -9.91 -0.84 5.68
C PHE A 86 -8.60 -0.93 6.46
N PHE A 87 -8.60 -0.52 7.73
CA PHE A 87 -7.42 -0.55 8.58
C PHE A 87 -6.89 -1.97 8.79
N GLU A 88 -7.76 -2.94 9.09
CA GLU A 88 -7.38 -4.33 9.28
C GLU A 88 -6.74 -4.95 8.05
N HIS A 89 -7.34 -4.73 6.87
CA HIS A 89 -6.77 -5.21 5.60
C HIS A 89 -5.43 -4.53 5.29
N TRP A 90 -5.29 -3.24 5.62
CA TRP A 90 -4.03 -2.52 5.43
C TRP A 90 -2.92 -3.05 6.34
N LEU A 91 -3.23 -3.35 7.61
CA LEU A 91 -2.25 -4.00 8.51
C LEU A 91 -1.80 -5.36 7.97
N SER A 92 -2.71 -6.18 7.45
CA SER A 92 -2.36 -7.49 6.85
C SER A 92 -1.57 -7.35 5.55
N TRP A 93 -1.82 -6.31 4.75
CA TRP A 93 -0.97 -5.97 3.61
C TRP A 93 0.47 -5.65 4.07
N CYS A 94 0.59 -4.89 5.15
CA CYS A 94 1.87 -4.41 5.68
C CYS A 94 2.67 -5.48 6.47
N SER A 95 2.02 -6.46 7.09
CA SER A 95 2.68 -7.56 7.84
C SER A 95 3.51 -8.47 6.94
N GLY A 96 3.22 -8.47 5.65
CA GLY A 96 3.90 -9.29 4.65
C GLY A 96 3.13 -10.56 4.28
N ASP A 97 1.85 -10.65 4.63
CA ASP A 97 0.97 -11.76 4.25
C ASP A 97 0.76 -11.83 2.71
N VAL A 98 0.95 -10.71 2.01
CA VAL A 98 0.69 -10.56 0.57
C VAL A 98 1.98 -10.42 -0.25
N LEU A 99 2.89 -9.57 0.22
CA LEU A 99 4.25 -9.42 -0.29
C LEU A 99 5.18 -9.64 0.87
N SER A 100 6.06 -10.61 0.79
CA SER A 100 6.88 -11.00 1.96
C SER A 100 7.81 -9.88 2.46
N GLY A 101 8.22 -8.98 1.55
CA GLY A 101 9.01 -7.79 1.82
C GLY A 101 8.21 -6.64 2.45
N GLY A 102 6.90 -6.82 2.62
CA GLY A 102 5.98 -5.86 3.23
C GLY A 102 5.51 -4.83 2.21
N CYS A 103 5.16 -3.64 2.70
CA CYS A 103 4.62 -2.58 1.86
C CYS A 103 5.70 -1.98 0.94
N LEU A 104 5.68 -2.34 -0.35
CA LEU A 104 6.59 -1.78 -1.36
C LEU A 104 6.54 -0.26 -1.41
N PHE A 105 5.37 0.35 -1.26
CA PHE A 105 5.20 1.81 -1.34
C PHE A 105 5.98 2.54 -0.26
N THR A 106 5.99 2.02 0.98
CA THR A 106 6.72 2.64 2.09
C THR A 106 8.23 2.60 1.86
N THR A 107 8.74 1.46 1.40
CA THR A 107 10.16 1.31 1.03
C THR A 107 10.52 2.25 -0.13
N ALA A 108 9.73 2.25 -1.20
CA ALA A 108 9.97 3.07 -2.38
C ALA A 108 9.87 4.58 -2.06
N ALA A 109 8.93 5.00 -1.21
CA ALA A 109 8.82 6.39 -0.77
C ALA A 109 10.11 6.87 -0.09
N THR A 110 10.69 6.03 0.79
CA THR A 110 11.96 6.32 1.47
C THR A 110 13.15 6.34 0.49
N GLU A 111 13.13 5.50 -0.54
CA GLU A 111 14.21 5.43 -1.52
C GLU A 111 14.22 6.58 -2.53
N PHE A 112 13.08 7.22 -2.78
CA PHE A 112 12.88 8.18 -3.89
C PHE A 112 12.44 9.58 -3.45
N ASP A 113 12.29 9.86 -2.15
CA ASP A 113 11.82 11.16 -1.64
C ASP A 113 12.67 12.36 -2.09
N ASP A 114 13.99 12.17 -2.17
CA ASP A 114 14.97 13.16 -2.63
C ASP A 114 15.42 12.96 -4.09
N GLN A 115 14.70 12.16 -4.88
CA GLN A 115 15.03 11.87 -6.28
C GLN A 115 13.92 12.34 -7.24
N PRO A 116 13.99 13.59 -7.73
CA PRO A 116 13.05 14.09 -8.72
C PRO A 116 13.00 13.19 -9.96
N GLY A 117 11.79 12.85 -10.40
CA GLY A 117 11.59 12.05 -11.60
C GLY A 117 10.28 11.27 -11.60
N PRO A 118 9.99 10.56 -12.72
CA PRO A 118 8.71 9.88 -12.93
C PRO A 118 8.30 8.89 -11.84
N VAL A 119 9.26 8.18 -11.23
CA VAL A 119 8.99 7.22 -10.15
C VAL A 119 8.50 7.94 -8.90
N ARG A 120 9.18 9.02 -8.50
CA ARG A 120 8.77 9.85 -7.36
C ARG A 120 7.42 10.50 -7.62
N ASP A 121 7.19 11.01 -8.83
CA ASP A 121 5.93 11.66 -9.18
C ASP A 121 4.75 10.68 -9.08
N LEU A 122 4.93 9.43 -9.51
CA LEU A 122 3.93 8.37 -9.33
C LEU A 122 3.69 8.06 -7.85
N LEU A 123 4.76 7.88 -7.05
CA LEU A 123 4.64 7.63 -5.62
C LEU A 123 3.89 8.75 -4.89
N VAL A 124 4.19 10.02 -5.20
CA VAL A 124 3.47 11.18 -4.64
C VAL A 124 1.99 11.16 -5.04
N SER A 125 1.68 10.79 -6.28
CA SER A 125 0.28 10.66 -6.73
C SER A 125 -0.45 9.56 -5.97
N ASP A 126 0.13 8.35 -5.91
CA ASP A 126 -0.49 7.20 -5.26
C ASP A 126 -0.68 7.45 -3.75
N GLU A 127 0.27 8.13 -3.11
CA GLU A 127 0.24 8.52 -1.70
C GLU A 127 -0.86 9.56 -1.41
N ARG A 128 -1.13 10.48 -2.33
CA ARG A 128 -2.27 11.42 -2.25
C ARG A 128 -3.60 10.69 -2.45
N ASP A 129 -3.68 9.82 -3.46
CA ASP A 129 -4.88 9.04 -3.75
C ASP A 129 -5.26 8.13 -2.56
N LEU A 130 -4.28 7.56 -1.87
CA LEU A 130 -4.49 6.78 -0.65
C LEU A 130 -5.06 7.66 0.48
N ARG A 131 -4.46 8.83 0.76
CA ARG A 131 -4.97 9.76 1.77
C ARG A 131 -6.40 10.20 1.46
N ASP A 132 -6.70 10.50 0.20
CA ASP A 132 -8.04 10.91 -0.24
C ASP A 132 -9.05 9.77 -0.10
N THR A 133 -8.64 8.53 -0.37
CA THR A 133 -9.46 7.32 -0.15
C THR A 133 -9.80 7.16 1.33
N ILE A 134 -8.82 7.28 2.23
CA ILE A 134 -9.05 7.18 3.68
C ILE A 134 -9.98 8.29 4.16
N ALA A 135 -9.73 9.53 3.71
CA ALA A 135 -10.59 10.67 4.02
C ALA A 135 -12.02 10.45 3.52
N GLN A 136 -12.20 9.85 2.34
CA GLN A 136 -13.52 9.51 1.80
C GLN A 136 -14.23 8.45 2.65
N VAL A 137 -13.52 7.41 3.10
CA VAL A 137 -14.06 6.40 3.98
C VAL A 137 -14.50 7.02 5.32
N CYS A 138 -13.70 7.92 5.89
CA CYS A 138 -14.04 8.69 7.09
C CYS A 138 -15.32 9.54 6.89
N ARG A 139 -15.42 10.28 5.76
CA ARG A 139 -16.61 11.07 5.40
C ARG A 139 -17.88 10.22 5.37
N THR A 140 -17.79 8.95 4.99
CA THR A 140 -18.98 8.07 5.06
C THR A 140 -19.45 7.88 6.50
N GLY A 141 -18.56 7.83 7.49
CA GLY A 141 -18.96 7.70 8.91
C GLY A 141 -19.63 8.94 9.47
N VAL A 142 -19.24 10.12 8.99
CA VAL A 142 -19.98 11.35 9.29
C VAL A 142 -21.37 11.31 8.67
N ALA A 143 -21.47 10.93 7.39
CA ALA A 143 -22.75 10.86 6.68
C ALA A 143 -23.74 9.84 7.27
N GLU A 144 -23.25 8.72 7.82
CA GLU A 144 -24.08 7.73 8.53
C GLU A 144 -24.34 8.10 10.00
N GLY A 145 -23.80 9.22 10.51
CA GLY A 145 -23.96 9.64 11.90
C GLY A 145 -23.15 8.82 12.91
N HIS A 146 -22.20 8.00 12.46
CA HIS A 146 -21.30 7.25 13.34
C HIS A 146 -20.20 8.14 13.94
N PHE A 147 -19.79 9.18 13.22
CA PHE A 147 -18.78 10.15 13.63
C PHE A 147 -19.38 11.55 13.78
N ARG A 148 -18.72 12.42 14.56
CA ARG A 148 -19.10 13.82 14.69
C ARG A 148 -19.06 14.55 13.34
N ASP A 149 -19.89 15.57 13.21
CA ASP A 149 -19.97 16.46 12.05
C ASP A 149 -18.75 17.38 11.88
N ASP A 150 -18.02 17.63 12.97
CA ASP A 150 -16.82 18.46 13.02
C ASP A 150 -15.50 17.73 12.73
N VAL A 151 -15.55 16.44 12.41
CA VAL A 151 -14.35 15.65 12.08
C VAL A 151 -13.67 16.22 10.83
N ASP A 152 -12.35 16.46 10.93
CA ASP A 152 -11.49 16.68 9.77
C ASP A 152 -11.06 15.31 9.18
N PRO A 153 -11.58 14.93 7.99
CA PRO A 153 -11.26 13.63 7.39
C PRO A 153 -9.80 13.53 6.91
N HIS A 154 -9.16 14.65 6.59
CA HIS A 154 -7.76 14.66 6.15
C HIS A 154 -6.82 14.50 7.35
N GLN A 155 -7.14 15.11 8.50
CA GLN A 155 -6.42 14.86 9.74
C GLN A 155 -6.55 13.40 10.17
N PHE A 156 -7.76 12.83 10.10
CA PHE A 156 -7.93 11.40 10.35
C PHE A 156 -7.08 10.53 9.42
N ALA A 157 -7.04 10.84 8.12
CA ALA A 157 -6.22 10.12 7.17
C ALA A 157 -4.72 10.19 7.50
N GLN A 158 -4.25 11.36 7.94
CA GLN A 158 -2.88 11.56 8.39
C GLN A 158 -2.55 10.71 9.62
N ASP A 159 -3.41 10.72 10.64
CA ASP A 159 -3.19 9.98 11.89
C ASP A 159 -3.26 8.47 11.68
N LEU A 160 -4.23 7.99 10.87
CA LEU A 160 -4.34 6.59 10.50
C LEU A 160 -3.08 6.11 9.78
N HIS A 161 -2.56 6.90 8.84
CA HIS A 161 -1.32 6.56 8.14
C HIS A 161 -0.12 6.55 9.12
N GLY A 162 -0.04 7.50 10.05
CA GLY A 162 0.99 7.51 11.09
C GLY A 162 1.02 6.21 11.91
N ILE A 163 -0.16 5.67 12.28
CA ILE A 163 -0.27 4.38 12.97
C ILE A 163 0.28 3.23 12.10
N VAL A 164 -0.04 3.22 10.81
CA VAL A 164 0.43 2.18 9.88
C VAL A 164 1.94 2.24 9.67
N LEU A 165 2.53 3.43 9.53
CA LEU A 165 3.98 3.58 9.40
C LEU A 165 4.71 3.07 10.66
N ALA A 166 4.22 3.44 11.84
CA ALA A 166 4.75 2.92 13.10
C ALA A 166 4.61 1.39 13.21
N TYR A 167 3.47 0.84 12.75
CA TYR A 167 3.23 -0.60 12.70
C TYR A 167 4.23 -1.32 11.78
N ILE A 168 4.45 -0.83 10.56
CA ILE A 168 5.40 -1.42 9.61
C ILE A 168 6.78 -1.52 10.26
N HIS A 169 7.25 -0.44 10.87
CA HIS A 169 8.55 -0.40 11.52
C HIS A 169 8.63 -1.38 12.71
N ALA A 170 7.61 -1.40 13.58
CA ALA A 170 7.58 -2.31 14.73
C ALA A 170 7.49 -3.79 14.33
N ALA A 171 6.65 -4.12 13.35
CA ALA A 171 6.44 -5.49 12.92
C ALA A 171 7.62 -6.03 12.10
N ARG A 172 8.22 -5.21 11.22
CA ARG A 172 9.22 -5.70 10.26
C ARG A 172 10.66 -5.48 10.70
N LEU A 173 10.98 -4.30 11.23
CA LEU A 173 12.36 -4.01 11.65
C LEU A 173 12.63 -4.56 13.04
N LEU A 174 11.70 -4.34 13.97
CA LEU A 174 11.89 -4.72 15.38
C LEU A 174 11.43 -6.15 15.70
N ASP A 175 10.73 -6.80 14.77
CA ASP A 175 10.10 -8.12 14.95
C ASP A 175 9.27 -8.19 16.26
N ASP A 176 8.56 -7.09 16.56
CA ASP A 176 7.84 -6.97 17.83
C ASP A 176 6.52 -7.75 17.76
N PRO A 177 6.35 -8.83 18.55
CA PRO A 177 5.15 -9.67 18.49
C PRO A 177 3.88 -8.93 18.93
N ALA A 178 4.02 -7.81 19.66
CA ALA A 178 2.91 -6.96 20.08
C ALA A 178 2.68 -5.75 19.14
N ALA A 179 3.36 -5.66 18.00
CA ALA A 179 3.19 -4.57 17.02
C ALA A 179 1.72 -4.43 16.58
N ARG A 180 1.06 -5.53 16.19
CA ARG A 180 -0.34 -5.50 15.75
C ARG A 180 -1.28 -5.06 16.88
N GLN A 181 -1.06 -5.56 18.10
CA GLN A 181 -1.86 -5.17 19.26
C GLN A 181 -1.70 -3.68 19.60
N ARG A 182 -0.50 -3.11 19.48
CA ARG A 182 -0.27 -1.67 19.68
C ARG A 182 -0.93 -0.84 18.59
N ALA A 183 -0.84 -1.25 17.33
CA ALA A 183 -1.50 -0.58 16.21
C ALA A 183 -3.03 -0.56 16.39
N MET A 184 -3.65 -1.69 16.76
CA MET A 184 -5.08 -1.75 17.05
C MET A 184 -5.47 -0.84 18.21
N ARG A 185 -4.70 -0.81 19.30
CA ARG A 185 -4.98 0.10 20.43
C ARG A 185 -4.90 1.57 20.02
N ALA A 186 -3.90 1.95 19.23
CA ALA A 186 -3.79 3.33 18.73
C ALA A 186 -4.98 3.69 17.83
N PHE A 187 -5.41 2.75 16.99
CA PHE A 187 -6.57 2.91 16.13
C PHE A 187 -7.89 3.02 16.89
N GLU A 188 -8.11 2.24 17.95
CA GLU A 188 -9.29 2.39 18.81
C GLU A 188 -9.33 3.77 19.46
N THR A 189 -8.20 4.24 20.03
CA THR A 189 -8.10 5.58 20.60
C THR A 189 -8.42 6.66 19.56
N LEU A 190 -7.94 6.49 18.32
CA LEU A 190 -8.26 7.40 17.22
C LEU A 190 -9.76 7.37 16.89
N LEU A 191 -10.39 6.19 16.79
CA LEU A 191 -11.83 6.08 16.52
C LEU A 191 -12.68 6.66 17.65
N ASP A 192 -12.31 6.44 18.91
CA ASP A 192 -12.97 7.04 20.07
C ASP A 192 -12.98 8.57 19.98
N SER A 193 -11.90 9.16 19.46
CA SER A 193 -11.83 10.59 19.25
C SER A 193 -12.79 11.11 18.17
N LEU A 194 -13.36 10.25 17.31
CA LEU A 194 -14.28 10.64 16.23
C LEU A 194 -15.76 10.42 16.57
N ARG A 195 -16.05 9.47 17.47
CA ARG A 195 -17.42 9.06 17.78
C ARG A 195 -18.23 10.24 18.30
N ALA A 196 -19.48 10.32 17.87
CA ALA A 196 -20.43 11.27 18.42
C ALA A 196 -20.61 11.01 19.93
N PRO A 197 -20.72 12.06 20.77
CA PRO A 197 -21.15 11.89 22.14
C PRO A 197 -22.48 11.12 22.16
N ARG A 198 -22.58 10.10 23.02
CA ARG A 198 -23.85 9.40 23.25
C ARG A 198 -24.85 10.29 23.98
#